data_AF-A0A925FZ58-F1
#
_entry.id   AF-A0A925FZ58-F1
#
_cell.length_a   1.000
_cell.length_b   1.000
_cell.length_c   1.000
_cell.angle_alpha   90.00
_cell.angle_beta   90.00
_cell.angle_gamma   90.00
#
_symmetry.space_group_name_H-M   'P 1'
#
loop_
_entity.id
_entity.type
_entity.pdbx_description
1 polymer ?
#
loop_
_entity_poly.entity_id
_entity_poly.type
_entity_poly.pdbx_seq_one_letter_code
_entity_poly.pdbx_strand_id
1 'polypeptide(L)'
;MADEISAPGESQEWVTGTVGLNISGERFEMEITVPAAPTRARRMLPVFQSLADSLVGVGIKQAEAEGGTISCKKGCGACCRWLVP
;
A
#
# COMPACT_ATOMS: atom_id res chain seq x y z
N MET A 1 34.02 5.58 -7.20
CA MET A 1 33.94 4.68 -6.02
C MET A 1 33.16 3.45 -6.42
N ALA A 2 33.93 2.45 -6.90
CA ALA A 2 33.60 1.03 -6.86
C ALA A 2 33.34 0.62 -5.39
N ASP A 3 32.65 -0.44 -4.99
CA ASP A 3 31.90 -1.53 -5.59
C ASP A 3 31.37 -2.25 -4.34
N GLU A 4 30.07 -2.56 -4.24
CA GLU A 4 29.67 -3.74 -3.47
C GLU A 4 28.27 -4.18 -3.94
N ILE A 5 28.28 -4.92 -5.04
CA ILE A 5 27.20 -5.84 -5.39
C ILE A 5 27.48 -7.13 -4.62
N SER A 6 26.81 -7.30 -3.47
CA SER A 6 26.71 -8.58 -2.79
C SER A 6 25.25 -9.00 -2.70
N ALA A 7 24.90 -10.03 -3.45
CA ALA A 7 23.90 -11.02 -3.07
C ALA A 7 24.58 -12.38 -3.27
N PRO A 8 24.49 -13.30 -2.30
CA PRO A 8 23.32 -14.17 -2.28
C PRO A 8 22.86 -14.67 -0.89
N GLY A 9 21.56 -14.93 -0.76
CA GLY A 9 20.99 -16.03 0.06
C GLY A 9 20.88 -15.87 1.59
N GLU A 10 19.66 -16.12 2.10
CA GLU A 10 19.35 -16.68 3.44
C GLU A 10 19.52 -15.73 4.65
N SER A 11 18.49 -15.22 5.32
CA SER A 11 17.09 -15.63 5.55
C SER A 11 16.13 -14.49 5.19
N GLN A 12 15.18 -14.75 4.29
CA GLN A 12 14.15 -13.79 3.91
C GLN A 12 13.04 -13.76 4.97
N GLU A 13 13.34 -13.21 6.13
CA GLU A 13 12.36 -13.07 7.19
C GLU A 13 11.39 -11.95 6.82
N TRP A 14 10.12 -12.31 6.73
CA TRP A 14 9.02 -11.37 6.63
C TRP A 14 8.44 -11.22 8.02
N VAL A 15 8.25 -9.99 8.45
CA VAL A 15 7.63 -9.66 9.72
C VAL A 15 6.25 -9.10 9.47
N THR A 16 5.28 -9.59 10.22
CA THR A 16 3.94 -9.03 10.24
C THR A 16 3.84 -8.08 11.43
N GLY A 17 3.35 -6.88 11.18
CA GLY A 17 3.05 -5.91 12.21
C GLY A 17 1.69 -5.28 11.98
N THR A 18 1.06 -4.85 13.08
CA THR A 18 -0.17 -4.07 13.01
C THR A 18 0.16 -2.61 12.76
N VAL A 19 -0.46 -2.03 11.74
CA VAL A 19 -0.35 -0.61 11.38
C VAL A 19 -1.69 0.05 11.61
N GLY A 20 -1.69 1.14 12.37
CA GLY A 20 -2.85 2.00 12.57
C GLY A 20 -2.75 3.27 11.73
N LEU A 21 -3.75 3.55 10.91
CA LEU A 21 -3.88 4.76 10.09
C LEU A 21 -5.16 5.50 10.48
N ASN A 22 -5.12 6.83 10.49
CA ASN A 22 -6.34 7.65 10.63
C ASN A 22 -6.67 8.25 9.26
N ILE A 23 -7.83 7.92 8.71
CA ILE A 23 -8.30 8.35 7.39
C ILE A 23 -9.68 8.96 7.56
N SER A 24 -9.86 10.21 7.14
CA SER A 24 -11.15 10.93 7.27
C SER A 24 -11.75 10.92 8.68
N GLY A 25 -10.90 10.89 9.72
CA GLY A 25 -11.33 10.82 11.13
C GLY A 25 -11.64 9.42 11.65
N GLU A 26 -11.59 8.40 10.79
CA GLU A 26 -11.79 6.99 11.16
C GLU A 26 -10.43 6.30 11.32
N ARG A 27 -10.29 5.48 12.38
CA ARG A 27 -9.08 4.70 12.65
C ARG A 27 -9.17 3.34 11.96
N PHE A 28 -8.21 3.06 11.10
CA PHE A 28 -8.02 1.79 10.42
C PHE A 28 -6.84 1.05 11.02
N GLU A 29 -7.06 -0.16 11.50
CA GLU A 29 -5.99 -1.07 11.89
C GLU A 29 -5.91 -2.21 10.88
N MET A 30 -4.70 -2.50 10.42
CA MET A 30 -4.44 -3.56 9.46
C MET A 30 -3.13 -4.26 9.78
N GLU A 31 -3.08 -5.56 9.50
CA GLU A 31 -1.84 -6.31 9.51
C GLU A 31 -1.13 -6.14 8.18
N ILE A 32 0.15 -5.77 8.24
CA ILE A 32 1.01 -5.62 7.08
C ILE A 32 2.25 -6.50 7.28
N THR A 33 2.56 -7.27 6.25
CA THR A 33 3.75 -8.12 6.21
C THR A 33 4.82 -7.44 5.34
N VAL A 34 6.00 -7.20 5.90
CA VAL A 34 7.12 -6.52 5.24
C VAL A 34 8.42 -7.30 5.39
N PRO A 35 9.41 -7.12 4.49
CA PRO A 35 10.73 -7.68 4.67
C PRO A 35 11.38 -7.13 5.94
N ALA A 36 11.91 -8.00 6.80
CA ALA A 36 12.56 -7.63 8.05
C ALA A 36 13.89 -6.88 7.84
N ALA A 37 14.53 -7.10 6.70
CA ALA A 37 15.78 -6.45 6.32
C ALA A 37 15.55 -5.28 5.35
N PRO A 38 16.42 -4.26 5.35
CA PRO A 38 16.42 -3.22 4.33
C PRO A 38 16.38 -3.82 2.92
N THR A 39 15.46 -3.34 2.08
CA THR A 39 15.24 -3.89 0.75
C THR A 39 15.10 -2.79 -0.29
N ARG A 40 15.28 -3.17 -1.56
CA ARG A 40 14.96 -2.29 -2.69
C ARG A 40 13.47 -1.97 -2.70
N ALA A 41 13.12 -0.71 -3.02
CA ALA A 41 11.74 -0.24 -3.09
C ALA A 41 10.83 -1.11 -3.99
N ARG A 42 11.36 -1.65 -5.09
CA ARG A 42 10.64 -2.57 -5.99
C ARG A 42 10.08 -3.81 -5.27
N ARG A 43 10.75 -4.31 -4.21
CA ARG A 43 10.28 -5.45 -3.43
C ARG A 43 9.12 -5.10 -2.50
N MET A 44 9.02 -3.83 -2.09
CA MET A 44 7.91 -3.31 -1.28
C MET A 44 6.67 -2.99 -2.12
N LEU A 45 6.79 -2.89 -3.44
CA LEU A 45 5.70 -2.47 -4.33
C LEU A 45 4.40 -3.27 -4.13
N PRO A 46 4.41 -4.61 -3.99
CA PRO A 46 3.18 -5.37 -3.76
C PRO A 46 2.48 -4.99 -2.44
N VAL A 47 3.26 -4.74 -1.38
CA VAL A 47 2.72 -4.30 -0.07
C VAL A 47 2.03 -2.95 -0.22
N PHE A 48 2.68 -1.99 -0.88
CA PHE A 48 2.11 -0.67 -1.09
C PHE A 48 0.89 -0.68 -2.03
N GLN A 49 0.87 -1.55 -3.04
CA GLN A 49 -0.30 -1.73 -3.89
C GLN A 49 -1.48 -2.26 -3.08
N SER A 50 -1.29 -3.32 -2.27
CA SER A 50 -2.35 -3.87 -1.42
C SER A 50 -2.87 -2.85 -0.40
N LEU A 51 -1.98 -2.05 0.19
CA LEU A 51 -2.37 -0.96 1.08
C LEU A 51 -3.21 0.08 0.33
N ALA A 52 -2.75 0.54 -0.83
CA ALA A 52 -3.47 1.51 -1.64
C ALA A 52 -4.86 1.00 -2.06
N ASP A 53 -4.97 -0.25 -2.50
CA ASP A 53 -6.23 -0.88 -2.87
C ASP A 53 -7.21 -0.94 -1.69
N SER A 54 -6.71 -1.21 -0.48
CA SER A 54 -7.52 -1.24 0.74
C SER A 54 -8.08 0.14 1.08
N LEU A 55 -7.24 1.18 1.00
CA LEU A 55 -7.65 2.57 1.22
C LEU A 55 -8.66 3.05 0.17
N VAL A 56 -8.47 2.66 -1.09
CA VAL A 56 -9.42 2.93 -2.17
C VAL A 56 -10.76 2.26 -1.90
N GLY A 57 -10.75 1.01 -1.43
CA GLY A 57 -11.95 0.30 -1.02
C GLY A 57 -12.75 1.04 0.06
N VAL A 58 -12.07 1.64 1.04
CA VAL A 58 -12.71 2.50 2.06
C VAL A 58 -13.37 3.71 1.41
N GLY A 59 -12.65 4.43 0.56
CA GLY A 59 -13.19 5.62 -0.12
C GLY A 59 -14.40 5.32 -1.00
N ILE A 60 -14.42 4.17 -1.69
CA ILE A 60 -15.58 3.72 -2.47
C ILE A 60 -16.78 3.49 -1.55
N LYS A 61 -16.61 2.73 -0.46
CA LYS A 61 -17.70 2.46 0.48
C LYS A 61 -18.26 3.74 1.10
N GLN A 62 -17.39 4.70 1.40
CA GLN A 62 -17.80 5.99 1.95
C GLN A 62 -18.62 6.80 0.93
N ALA A 63 -18.16 6.87 -0.32
CA ALA A 63 -18.92 7.52 -1.39
C ALA A 63 -20.27 6.84 -1.67
N GLU A 64 -20.33 5.51 -1.63
CA GLU A 64 -21.58 4.75 -1.77
C GLU A 64 -22.55 5.03 -0.61
N ALA A 65 -22.05 5.13 0.62
CA ALA A 65 -22.86 5.48 1.79
C ALA A 65 -23.46 6.89 1.70
N GLU A 66 -22.78 7.80 1.00
CA GLU A 66 -23.25 9.17 0.71
C GLU A 66 -24.16 9.25 -0.54
N GLY A 67 -24.48 8.12 -1.16
CA GLY A 67 -25.31 8.04 -2.37
C GLY A 67 -24.57 8.36 -3.67
N GLY A 68 -23.25 8.51 -3.61
CA GLY A 68 -22.38 8.65 -4.76
C GLY A 68 -22.03 7.30 -5.40
N THR A 69 -21.43 7.34 -6.59
CA THR A 69 -20.87 6.14 -7.25
C THR A 69 -19.46 6.44 -7.77
N ILE A 70 -18.54 5.52 -7.51
CA ILE A 70 -17.16 5.59 -8.02
C ILE A 70 -16.93 4.39 -8.94
N SER A 71 -16.57 4.65 -10.18
CA SER A 71 -16.34 3.60 -11.21
C SER A 71 -15.11 2.71 -10.99
N CYS A 72 -14.52 2.72 -9.78
CA CYS A 72 -13.13 2.39 -9.49
C CYS A 72 -12.58 1.27 -10.38
N LYS A 73 -11.75 1.70 -11.33
CA LYS A 73 -11.06 0.84 -12.30
C LYS A 73 -9.71 1.45 -12.61
N LYS A 74 -8.81 0.64 -13.16
CA LYS A 74 -7.52 1.11 -13.66
C LYS A 74 -7.71 2.35 -14.54
N GLY A 75 -7.05 3.45 -14.18
CA GLY A 75 -7.12 4.73 -14.90
C GLY A 75 -8.32 5.63 -14.59
N CYS A 76 -9.15 5.33 -13.57
CA CYS A 76 -10.31 6.17 -13.26
C CYS A 76 -9.97 7.53 -12.63
N GLY A 77 -8.87 7.65 -11.88
CA GLY A 77 -8.39 8.90 -11.29
C GLY A 77 -9.35 9.61 -10.31
N ALA A 78 -10.46 8.97 -9.94
CA ALA A 78 -11.54 9.60 -9.15
C ALA A 78 -11.17 9.77 -7.67
N CYS A 79 -10.54 8.76 -7.07
CA CYS A 79 -10.11 8.77 -5.66
C CYS A 79 -8.58 8.92 -5.50
N CYS A 80 -7.80 8.34 -6.41
CA CYS A 80 -6.34 8.44 -6.44
C CYS A 80 -5.92 9.50 -7.45
N ARG A 81 -5.96 10.77 -7.06
CA ARG A 81 -5.40 11.88 -7.86
C ARG A 81 -3.95 11.51 -8.19
N TRP A 82 -3.64 11.25 -9.47
CA TRP A 82 -2.35 10.69 -9.89
C TRP A 82 -1.17 11.51 -9.35
N LEU A 83 -0.48 10.93 -8.36
CA LEU A 83 0.72 11.51 -7.77
C LEU A 83 1.96 11.22 -8.62
N VAL A 84 1.83 10.37 -9.64
CA VAL A 84 2.89 10.00 -10.58
C VAL A 84 2.29 10.03 -12.00
N PRO A 85 2.94 10.71 -12.97
CA PRO A 85 2.42 10.89 -14.34
C PRO A 85 2.25 9.58 -15.13
#